data_AF-A0A959YRF6-F1
#
_entry.id   AF-A0A959YRF6-F1
#
_cell.length_a   1.000
_cell.length_b   1.000
_cell.length_c   1.000
_cell.angle_alpha   90.00
_cell.angle_beta   90.00
_cell.angle_gamma   90.00
#
_symmetry.space_group_name_H-M   'P 1'
#
loop_
_entity.id
_entity.type
_entity.pdbx_description
1 polymer ?
#
loop_
_entity_poly.entity_id
_entity_poly.type
_entity_poly.pdbx_seq_one_letter_code
_entity_poly.pdbx_strand_id
1 'polypeptide(L)'
;MKHIIFIVKGFIFFLFSITIVGLNAQQTVSPTAGESSGTGGTVSYTIGQTFYQSYDDSTGKITEGVQQPFEIYVITDIGSVLSESIHLKVFPNPTTDQLLLEVDEKHVSELYYLLVSERGETIEKGKITKSNTTFRLAARPKGMYLLTIIKSDIKQKVFKIIKN
;
A
#
# COMPACT_ATOMS: atom_id res chain seq x y z
N MET A 1 13.88 23.68 46.14
CA MET A 1 13.27 22.65 45.27
C MET A 1 12.51 23.23 44.05
N LYS A 2 11.57 24.17 44.21
CA LYS A 2 10.79 24.74 43.09
C LYS A 2 11.62 25.44 42.00
N HIS A 3 12.68 26.17 42.36
CA HIS A 3 13.57 26.84 41.40
C HIS A 3 14.37 25.86 40.53
N ILE A 4 14.83 24.74 41.08
CA ILE A 4 15.53 23.69 40.33
C ILE A 4 14.59 23.05 39.29
N ILE A 5 13.33 22.81 39.66
CA ILE A 5 12.32 22.26 38.74
C ILE A 5 12.03 23.25 37.59
N PHE A 6 11.99 24.56 37.88
CA PHE A 6 11.77 25.58 36.85
C PHE A 6 12.94 25.66 35.85
N ILE A 7 14.17 25.59 36.34
CA ILE A 7 15.38 25.58 35.49
C ILE A 7 15.45 24.32 34.63
N VAL A 8 15.17 23.14 35.22
CA VAL A 8 15.17 21.87 34.49
C VAL A 8 14.09 21.86 33.39
N LYS A 9 12.90 22.39 33.67
CA LYS A 9 11.84 22.54 32.64
C LYS A 9 12.24 23.49 31.52
N GLY A 10 12.88 24.62 31.84
CA GLY A 10 13.40 25.55 30.84
C GLY A 10 14.49 24.94 29.96
N PHE A 11 15.38 24.14 30.56
CA PHE A 11 16.44 23.43 29.84
C PHE A 11 15.89 22.35 28.90
N ILE A 12 14.88 21.57 29.34
CA ILE A 12 14.20 20.58 28.50
C ILE A 12 13.49 21.27 27.32
N PHE A 13 12.83 22.41 27.56
CA PHE A 13 12.18 23.18 26.49
C PHE A 13 13.18 23.70 25.46
N PHE A 14 14.32 24.22 25.91
CA PHE A 14 15.40 24.68 25.04
C PHE A 14 16.02 23.55 24.18
N LEU A 15 16.25 22.38 24.79
CA LEU A 15 16.71 21.18 24.07
C LEU A 15 15.70 20.74 22.99
N PHE A 16 14.40 20.82 23.27
CA PHE A 16 13.36 20.47 22.31
C PHE A 16 13.29 21.46 21.13
N SER A 17 13.52 22.76 21.38
CA SER A 17 13.53 23.78 20.32
C SER A 17 14.70 23.62 19.32
N ILE A 18 15.86 23.12 19.76
CA ILE A 18 17.01 22.89 18.88
C ILE A 18 16.77 21.74 17.89
N THR A 19 15.98 20.74 18.27
CA THR A 19 15.72 19.56 17.41
C THR A 19 14.76 19.83 16.22
N ILE A 20 14.11 21.00 16.17
CA ILE A 20 13.12 21.33 15.13
C ILE A 20 13.74 22.01 13.90
N VAL A 21 14.94 22.61 14.03
CA VAL A 21 15.51 23.53 13.01
C VAL A 21 16.34 22.81 11.93
N GLY A 22 16.34 21.47 11.87
CA GLY A 22 17.24 20.70 11.01
C GLY A 22 16.60 19.64 10.10
N LEU A 23 15.27 19.67 9.91
CA LEU A 23 14.59 18.67 9.07
C LEU A 23 14.74 19.02 7.58
N ASN A 24 15.72 18.42 6.92
CA ASN A 24 15.78 18.41 5.47
C ASN A 24 14.91 17.26 4.96
N ALA A 25 13.80 17.58 4.29
CA ALA A 25 13.08 16.62 3.46
C ALA A 25 13.84 16.45 2.12
N GLN A 26 13.52 15.39 1.36
CA GLN A 26 14.10 15.19 0.03
C GLN A 26 13.81 16.41 -0.85
N GLN A 27 14.86 17.10 -1.31
CA GLN A 27 14.76 18.26 -2.18
C GLN A 27 15.18 17.85 -3.59
N THR A 28 14.33 18.13 -4.58
CA THR A 28 14.67 17.98 -6.01
C THR A 28 14.69 19.33 -6.68
N VAL A 29 15.68 19.55 -7.55
CA VAL A 29 15.65 20.67 -8.49
C VAL A 29 14.83 20.22 -9.69
N SER A 30 13.56 20.62 -9.73
CA SER A 30 12.66 20.36 -10.86
C SER A 30 12.21 21.69 -11.46
N PRO A 31 12.68 22.06 -12.66
CA PRO A 31 12.25 23.24 -13.39
C PRO A 31 10.72 23.35 -13.51
N THR A 32 10.02 22.23 -13.70
CA THR A 32 8.56 22.19 -13.82
C THR A 32 8.00 20.89 -13.27
N ALA A 33 6.87 20.94 -12.56
CA ALA A 33 6.09 19.76 -12.17
C ALA A 33 4.59 20.10 -12.22
N GLY A 34 3.72 19.09 -12.28
CA GLY A 34 2.27 19.30 -12.31
C GLY A 34 1.46 18.02 -12.43
N GLU A 35 0.14 18.19 -12.51
CA GLU A 35 -0.82 17.13 -12.79
C GLU A 35 -1.56 17.47 -14.08
N SER A 36 -1.79 16.46 -14.93
CA SER A 36 -2.61 16.58 -16.13
C SER A 36 -3.73 15.54 -16.05
N SER A 37 -4.97 15.98 -16.25
CA SER A 37 -6.16 15.12 -16.25
C SER A 37 -6.77 15.03 -17.65
N GLY A 38 -7.13 13.83 -18.09
CA GLY A 38 -7.87 13.59 -19.32
C GLY A 38 -8.92 12.49 -19.16
N THR A 39 -9.61 12.13 -20.24
CA THR A 39 -10.62 11.07 -20.24
C THR A 39 -10.05 9.69 -19.86
N GLY A 40 -8.74 9.49 -20.03
CA GLY A 40 -8.01 8.27 -19.64
C GLY A 40 -7.45 8.27 -18.21
N GLY A 41 -7.66 9.31 -17.41
CA GLY A 41 -7.18 9.39 -16.02
C GLY A 41 -6.33 10.64 -15.73
N THR A 42 -5.65 10.63 -14.59
CA THR A 42 -4.76 11.72 -14.14
C THR A 42 -3.32 11.24 -14.10
N VAL A 43 -2.39 12.06 -14.61
CA VAL A 43 -0.95 11.79 -14.63
C VAL A 43 -0.23 12.95 -13.93
N SER A 44 0.56 12.63 -12.90
CA SER A 44 1.49 13.57 -12.30
C SER A 44 2.84 13.50 -13.01
N TYR A 45 3.44 14.64 -13.34
CA TYR A 45 4.73 14.71 -14.04
C TYR A 45 5.69 15.68 -13.38
N THR A 46 6.98 15.38 -13.53
CA THR A 46 8.10 16.23 -13.13
C THR A 46 9.09 16.30 -14.28
N ILE A 47 9.44 17.50 -14.73
CA ILE A 47 10.35 17.77 -15.84
C ILE A 47 11.60 18.47 -15.31
N GLY A 48 12.76 17.98 -15.76
CA GLY A 48 14.07 18.58 -15.50
C GLY A 48 14.68 18.20 -14.15
N GLN A 49 14.21 17.12 -13.52
CA GLN A 49 14.91 16.50 -12.40
C GLN A 49 16.28 15.98 -12.89
N THR A 50 17.36 16.58 -12.40
CA THR A 50 18.73 16.25 -12.81
C THR A 50 19.34 15.08 -12.05
N PHE A 51 18.78 14.75 -10.88
CA PHE A 51 19.20 13.64 -10.04
C PHE A 51 18.18 12.50 -10.18
N TYR A 52 18.39 11.65 -11.17
CA TYR A 52 17.71 10.37 -11.29
C TYR A 52 18.69 9.35 -11.83
N GLN A 53 18.71 8.17 -11.26
CA GLN A 53 19.51 7.05 -11.74
C GLN A 53 18.70 5.79 -11.53
N SER A 54 18.52 5.00 -12.58
CA SER A 54 17.99 3.65 -12.44
C SER A 54 19.15 2.68 -12.56
N TYR A 55 19.32 1.85 -11.55
CA TYR A 55 20.18 0.69 -11.59
C TYR A 55 19.28 -0.54 -11.74
N ASP A 56 19.56 -1.33 -12.77
CA ASP A 56 18.82 -2.55 -13.10
C ASP A 56 19.82 -3.71 -13.10
N ASP A 57 19.55 -4.71 -12.28
CA ASP A 57 20.30 -5.95 -12.22
C ASP A 57 19.31 -7.13 -12.13
N SER A 58 19.79 -8.33 -12.44
CA SER A 58 19.06 -9.60 -12.34
C SER A 58 18.38 -9.84 -10.98
N THR A 59 18.87 -9.20 -9.92
CA THR A 59 18.37 -9.31 -8.55
C THR A 59 17.34 -8.25 -8.17
N GLY A 60 17.18 -7.19 -8.96
CA GLY A 60 16.22 -6.12 -8.67
C GLY A 60 16.56 -4.79 -9.32
N LYS A 61 15.61 -3.86 -9.21
CA LYS A 61 15.72 -2.51 -9.78
C LYS A 61 15.66 -1.47 -8.67
N ILE A 62 16.62 -0.55 -8.67
CA ILE A 62 16.65 0.62 -7.80
C ILE A 62 16.50 1.84 -8.68
N THR A 63 15.51 2.68 -8.38
CA THR A 63 15.32 3.95 -9.08
C THR A 63 15.47 5.08 -8.08
N GLU A 64 16.50 5.89 -8.26
CA GLU A 64 16.72 7.13 -7.51
C GLU A 64 15.79 8.22 -8.04
N GLY A 65 15.34 9.09 -7.14
CA GLY A 65 14.51 10.24 -7.46
C GLY A 65 13.27 10.36 -6.59
N VAL A 66 12.70 11.56 -6.50
CA VAL A 66 11.62 11.87 -5.56
C VAL A 66 10.25 11.35 -6.02
N GLN A 67 9.99 11.35 -7.33
CA GLN A 67 8.71 10.85 -7.86
C GLN A 67 8.80 9.35 -8.19
N GLN A 68 8.57 8.50 -7.17
CA GLN A 68 8.47 7.05 -7.35
C GLN A 68 7.00 6.63 -7.54
N PRO A 69 6.64 5.95 -8.64
CA PRO A 69 5.29 5.44 -8.82
C PRO A 69 4.98 4.37 -7.74
N PHE A 70 3.81 4.47 -7.13
CA PHE A 70 3.36 3.41 -6.23
C PHE A 70 2.84 2.25 -7.07
N GLU A 71 3.63 1.20 -7.18
CA GLU A 71 3.25 0.03 -7.97
C GLU A 71 2.44 -0.97 -7.15
N ILE A 72 1.29 -1.35 -7.70
CA ILE A 72 0.38 -2.34 -7.14
C ILE A 72 0.56 -3.63 -7.93
N TYR A 73 1.51 -4.44 -7.48
CA TYR A 73 1.67 -5.78 -8.01
C TYR A 73 0.62 -6.71 -7.40
N VAL A 74 0.00 -7.54 -8.25
CA VAL A 74 -0.59 -8.78 -7.78
C VAL A 74 0.57 -9.72 -7.48
N ILE A 75 0.69 -10.14 -6.22
CA ILE A 75 1.75 -11.07 -5.81
C ILE A 75 1.30 -12.47 -6.25
N THR A 76 1.55 -12.80 -7.50
CA THR A 76 1.29 -14.12 -8.07
C THR A 76 2.55 -14.60 -8.78
N ASP A 77 3.42 -15.27 -8.03
CA ASP A 77 4.00 -16.56 -8.44
C ASP A 77 4.67 -17.27 -7.25
N ILE A 78 3.92 -17.53 -6.18
CA ILE A 78 4.40 -18.38 -5.09
C ILE A 78 3.95 -19.80 -5.42
N GLY A 79 4.75 -20.46 -6.25
CA GLY A 79 4.76 -21.89 -6.57
C GLY A 79 3.52 -22.71 -6.18
N SER A 80 2.62 -22.90 -7.15
CA SER A 80 1.97 -24.19 -7.41
C SER A 80 1.18 -24.12 -8.73
N VAL A 81 1.81 -24.62 -9.78
CA VAL A 81 1.24 -25.60 -10.73
C VAL A 81 -0.30 -25.69 -10.75
N LEU A 82 -0.89 -25.29 -11.88
CA LEU A 82 -2.14 -25.84 -12.45
C LEU A 82 -3.42 -25.69 -11.61
N SER A 83 -3.86 -24.48 -11.35
CA SER A 83 -5.30 -24.26 -11.14
C SER A 83 -5.80 -23.34 -12.25
N GLU A 84 -6.80 -23.85 -12.97
CA GLU A 84 -7.70 -23.14 -13.89
C GLU A 84 -7.69 -21.63 -13.67
N SER A 85 -7.61 -20.80 -14.71
CA SER A 85 -7.56 -19.34 -14.58
C SER A 85 -8.83 -18.78 -13.92
N ILE A 86 -8.88 -18.79 -12.59
CA ILE A 86 -9.98 -18.22 -11.81
C ILE A 86 -9.88 -16.70 -11.99
N HIS A 87 -10.87 -16.09 -12.62
CA HIS A 87 -10.90 -14.64 -12.75
C HIS A 87 -11.33 -14.03 -11.42
N LEU A 88 -10.39 -13.29 -10.82
CA LEU A 88 -10.56 -12.61 -9.53
C LEU A 88 -10.16 -11.15 -9.69
N LYS A 89 -11.05 -10.23 -9.31
CA LYS A 89 -10.82 -8.79 -9.33
C LYS A 89 -11.12 -8.18 -7.97
N VAL A 90 -10.38 -7.14 -7.61
CA VAL A 90 -10.64 -6.34 -6.39
C VAL A 90 -10.68 -4.86 -6.75
N PHE A 91 -11.69 -4.15 -6.26
CA PHE A 91 -11.85 -2.71 -6.50
C PHE A 91 -12.77 -2.04 -5.45
N PRO A 92 -12.65 -0.71 -5.24
CA PRO A 92 -11.53 0.11 -5.70
C PRO A 92 -10.25 -0.25 -4.93
N ASN A 93 -9.09 -0.13 -5.58
CA ASN A 93 -7.79 -0.26 -4.93
C ASN A 93 -6.87 0.79 -5.56
N PRO A 94 -6.50 1.88 -4.84
CA PRO A 94 -6.72 2.15 -3.41
C PRO A 94 -8.19 2.30 -2.96
N THR A 95 -8.45 2.12 -1.67
CA THR A 95 -9.78 2.28 -1.04
C THR A 95 -9.71 3.16 0.21
N THR A 96 -10.85 3.68 0.67
CA THR A 96 -10.98 4.47 1.91
C THR A 96 -11.97 3.85 2.90
N ASP A 97 -13.01 3.17 2.42
CA ASP A 97 -14.06 2.56 3.24
C ASP A 97 -14.23 1.07 2.93
N GLN A 98 -14.50 0.70 1.67
CA GLN A 98 -14.94 -0.66 1.32
C GLN A 98 -14.12 -1.20 0.15
N LEU A 99 -13.85 -2.50 0.17
CA LEU A 99 -13.26 -3.23 -0.93
C LEU A 99 -14.24 -4.28 -1.42
N LEU A 100 -14.49 -4.34 -2.72
CA LEU A 100 -15.26 -5.40 -3.36
C LEU A 100 -14.30 -6.42 -3.99
N LEU A 101 -14.52 -7.69 -3.69
CA LEU A 101 -13.96 -8.82 -4.41
C LEU A 101 -15.03 -9.40 -5.34
N GLU A 102 -14.69 -9.46 -6.62
CA GLU A 102 -15.48 -10.10 -7.67
C GLU A 102 -14.84 -11.44 -8.04
N VAL A 103 -15.65 -12.49 -8.01
CA VAL A 103 -15.29 -13.89 -8.26
C VAL A 103 -16.26 -14.48 -9.27
N ASP A 104 -15.75 -15.25 -10.22
CA ASP A 104 -16.58 -16.06 -11.12
C ASP A 104 -17.54 -16.96 -10.34
N GLU A 105 -18.83 -16.90 -10.65
CA GLU A 105 -19.89 -17.63 -9.94
C GLU A 105 -19.62 -19.14 -9.82
N LYS A 106 -18.99 -19.74 -10.84
CA LYS A 106 -18.59 -21.15 -10.87
C LYS A 106 -17.64 -21.57 -9.74
N HIS A 107 -16.90 -20.63 -9.14
CA HIS A 107 -15.86 -20.93 -8.15
C HIS A 107 -16.21 -20.45 -6.73
N VAL A 108 -17.28 -19.68 -6.54
CA VAL A 108 -17.66 -19.07 -5.25
C VAL A 108 -17.60 -20.06 -4.09
N SER A 109 -18.27 -21.21 -4.24
CA SER A 109 -18.42 -22.20 -3.16
C SER A 109 -17.16 -23.02 -2.85
N GLU A 110 -16.07 -22.83 -3.58
CA GLU A 110 -14.82 -23.57 -3.44
C GLU A 110 -13.70 -22.72 -2.83
N LEU A 111 -13.92 -21.41 -2.69
CA LEU A 111 -12.91 -20.46 -2.30
C LEU A 111 -13.08 -19.95 -0.87
N TYR A 112 -11.94 -19.73 -0.23
CA TYR A 112 -11.81 -19.07 1.05
C TYR A 112 -10.99 -17.81 0.89
N TYR A 113 -11.18 -16.87 1.81
CA TYR A 113 -10.38 -15.65 1.87
C TYR A 113 -9.72 -15.50 3.25
N LEU A 114 -8.58 -14.84 3.25
CA LEU A 114 -7.88 -14.37 4.43
C LEU A 114 -7.41 -12.94 4.19
N LEU A 115 -7.92 -12.01 4.99
CA LEU A 115 -7.55 -10.60 4.98
C LEU A 115 -6.67 -10.30 6.20
N VAL A 116 -5.45 -9.84 5.95
CA VAL A 116 -4.47 -9.50 6.99
C VAL A 116 -3.96 -8.07 6.84
N SER A 117 -3.57 -7.45 7.95
CA SER A 117 -2.86 -6.16 7.94
C SER A 117 -1.39 -6.32 7.55
N GLU A 118 -0.72 -5.21 7.28
CA GLU A 118 0.74 -5.12 7.09
C GLU A 118 1.57 -5.72 8.24
N ARG A 119 1.00 -5.84 9.45
CA ARG A 119 1.66 -6.46 10.61
C ARG A 119 1.40 -7.97 10.72
N GLY A 120 0.66 -8.54 9.76
CA GLY A 120 0.24 -9.95 9.77
C GLY A 120 -0.95 -10.25 10.67
N GLU A 121 -1.61 -9.23 11.24
CA GLU A 121 -2.82 -9.42 12.04
C GLU A 121 -3.97 -9.88 11.14
N THR A 122 -4.66 -10.95 11.53
CA THR A 122 -5.87 -11.40 10.81
C THR A 122 -7.04 -10.49 11.12
N ILE A 123 -7.55 -9.83 10.10
CA ILE A 123 -8.69 -8.90 10.18
C ILE A 123 -9.99 -9.66 9.97
N GLU A 124 -10.01 -10.49 8.94
CA GLU A 124 -11.18 -11.27 8.54
C GLU A 124 -10.72 -12.52 7.81
N LYS A 125 -11.43 -13.62 8.01
CA LYS A 125 -11.24 -14.85 7.23
C LYS A 125 -12.58 -15.57 7.12
N GLY A 126 -12.80 -16.24 6.00
CA GLY A 126 -14.08 -16.91 5.79
C GLY A 126 -14.16 -17.60 4.45
N LYS A 127 -15.32 -18.21 4.21
CA LYS A 127 -15.66 -18.80 2.92
C LYS A 127 -16.30 -17.74 2.02
N ILE A 128 -15.98 -17.75 0.74
CA ILE A 128 -16.68 -16.92 -0.25
C ILE A 128 -18.04 -17.56 -0.52
N THR A 129 -19.12 -16.81 -0.33
CA THR A 129 -20.49 -17.32 -0.51
C THR A 129 -21.25 -16.61 -1.62
N LYS A 130 -20.70 -15.52 -2.15
CA LYS A 130 -21.29 -14.70 -3.22
C LYS A 130 -20.19 -14.34 -4.21
N SER A 131 -20.57 -14.18 -5.48
CA SER A 131 -19.68 -13.66 -6.54
C SER A 131 -19.11 -12.29 -6.16
N ASN A 132 -19.91 -11.47 -5.49
CA ASN A 132 -19.53 -10.16 -4.97
C ASN A 132 -19.45 -10.20 -3.44
N THR A 133 -18.23 -10.12 -2.90
CA THR A 133 -17.95 -10.11 -1.45
C THR A 133 -17.34 -8.77 -1.05
N THR A 134 -17.93 -8.10 -0.07
CA THR A 134 -17.50 -6.76 0.38
C THR A 134 -16.78 -6.83 1.72
N PHE A 135 -15.61 -6.19 1.80
CA PHE A 135 -14.82 -6.04 3.01
C PHE A 135 -14.90 -4.61 3.50
N ARG A 136 -15.34 -4.42 4.76
CA ARG A 136 -15.43 -3.09 5.38
C ARG A 136 -14.12 -2.75 6.06
N LEU A 137 -13.43 -1.74 5.54
CA LEU A 137 -12.15 -1.26 6.04
C LEU A 137 -12.24 0.11 6.72
N ALA A 138 -13.36 0.86 6.65
CA ALA A 138 -13.48 2.23 7.21
C ALA A 138 -12.88 2.42 8.62
N ALA A 139 -13.18 1.50 9.55
CA ALA A 139 -12.71 1.58 10.93
C ALA A 139 -11.24 1.12 11.12
N ARG A 140 -10.59 0.64 10.06
CA ARG A 140 -9.21 0.16 10.09
C ARG A 140 -8.23 1.29 9.78
N PRO A 141 -7.00 1.28 10.34
CA PRO A 141 -5.99 2.29 10.05
C PRO A 141 -5.66 2.42 8.57
N LYS A 142 -5.16 3.59 8.15
CA LYS A 142 -4.55 3.74 6.82
C LYS A 142 -3.32 2.84 6.74
N GLY A 143 -3.07 2.22 5.59
CA GLY A 143 -1.96 1.28 5.45
C GLY A 143 -2.22 0.22 4.39
N MET A 144 -1.36 -0.80 4.40
CA MET A 144 -1.41 -1.91 3.46
C MET A 144 -2.10 -3.13 4.06
N TYR A 145 -2.88 -3.81 3.23
CA TYR A 145 -3.58 -5.04 3.57
C TYR A 145 -3.32 -6.10 2.50
N LEU A 146 -3.29 -7.37 2.90
CA LEU A 146 -3.19 -8.50 1.97
C LEU A 146 -4.48 -9.32 2.04
N LEU A 147 -5.15 -9.45 0.90
CA LEU A 147 -6.27 -10.37 0.72
C LEU A 147 -5.79 -11.60 -0.05
N THR A 148 -5.73 -12.73 0.63
CA THR A 148 -5.33 -14.01 0.07
C THR A 148 -6.56 -14.85 -0.25
N ILE A 149 -6.65 -15.35 -1.48
CA ILE A 149 -7.69 -16.27 -1.94
C ILE A 149 -7.12 -17.69 -1.95
N ILE A 150 -7.85 -18.63 -1.35
CA ILE A 150 -7.40 -20.00 -1.08
C ILE A 150 -8.43 -20.99 -1.63
N LYS A 151 -7.97 -22.03 -2.32
CA LYS A 151 -8.77 -23.17 -2.80
C LYS A 151 -8.10 -24.45 -2.33
N SER A 152 -8.81 -25.32 -1.60
CA SER A 152 -8.26 -26.60 -1.11
C SER A 152 -6.88 -26.46 -0.45
N ASP A 153 -6.74 -25.48 0.46
CA ASP A 153 -5.50 -25.12 1.17
C ASP A 153 -4.34 -24.59 0.30
N ILE A 154 -4.56 -24.43 -1.01
CA ILE A 154 -3.60 -23.86 -1.95
C ILE A 154 -3.95 -22.38 -2.19
N LYS A 155 -2.95 -21.50 -2.03
CA LYS A 155 -3.09 -20.06 -2.36
C LYS A 155 -3.27 -19.89 -3.86
N GLN A 156 -4.39 -19.30 -4.26
CA GLN A 156 -4.71 -19.03 -5.66
C GLN A 156 -4.22 -17.65 -6.09
N LYS A 157 -4.42 -16.64 -5.24
CA LYS A 157 -4.07 -15.25 -5.56
C LYS A 157 -3.90 -14.43 -4.29
N VAL A 158 -2.98 -13.47 -4.31
CA VAL A 158 -2.81 -12.49 -3.24
C VAL A 158 -2.94 -11.09 -3.81
N PHE A 159 -3.89 -10.32 -3.26
CA PHE A 159 -4.09 -8.93 -3.59
C PHE A 159 -3.48 -8.03 -2.52
N LYS A 160 -2.59 -7.14 -2.94
CA LYS A 160 -2.13 -6.00 -2.13
C LYS A 160 -3.15 -4.88 -2.22
N ILE A 161 -3.74 -4.49 -1.10
CA ILE A 161 -4.76 -3.46 -0.98
C ILE A 161 -4.17 -2.26 -0.25
N ILE A 162 -4.42 -1.06 -0.76
CA ILE A 162 -3.98 0.19 -0.13
C ILE A 162 -5.20 0.90 0.45
N LYS A 163 -5.12 1.25 1.73
CA LYS A 163 -6.12 2.11 2.37
C LYS A 163 -5.58 3.52 2.60
N ASN A 164 -6.24 4.51 2.00
CA ASN A 164 -5.92 5.94 2.10
C ASN A 164 -6.62 6.66 3.25
#